data_AF-A0A9E1MWW4-F1
#
_entry.id   AF-A0A9E1MWW4-F1
#
_cell.length_a   1.000
_cell.length_b   1.000
_cell.length_c   1.000
_cell.angle_alpha   90.00
_cell.angle_beta   90.00
_cell.angle_gamma   90.00
#
_symmetry.space_group_name_H-M   'P 1'
#
loop_
_entity.id
_entity.type
_entity.pdbx_description
1 polymer ?
#
loop_
_entity_poly.entity_id
_entity_poly.type
_entity_poly.pdbx_seq_one_letter_code
_entity_poly.pdbx_strand_id
1 'polypeptide(L)'
;MHRILPVGALVFAIGCGSSFEGQVVDAMTNKPRGGLRLIAKALSPDVGMTCMTFEGTTDDAGNFSISGLCTGSTGYEITPVKETVWLADFNGVPEGGLQGSTTIQSWRAPTGDGIFSLVDDRLNALRTGGDFMTTISLEKGTDINYPSEIPEEVLVIEPGQYFVLAGADVINKTTIYPLFYAENIAVGTPEANQSISKWFAGKKFTGENEYEDVGSVAPDPAKTIKKETADRKVWYISPEALPAGRYGVYKDGDRRMYILDFQKPFVAPAAPAKEGEEKNE
;
A
#
# COMPACT_ATOMS: atom_id res chain seq x y z
N MET A 1 9.28 20.66 -80.75
CA MET A 1 8.17 20.96 -79.80
C MET A 1 7.55 19.66 -79.36
N HIS A 2 7.03 19.60 -78.12
CA HIS A 2 6.47 18.44 -77.37
C HIS A 2 7.52 17.78 -76.46
N ARG A 3 7.83 18.44 -75.33
CA ARG A 3 7.19 18.32 -73.99
C ARG A 3 7.56 17.00 -73.29
N ILE A 4 8.69 17.06 -72.58
CA ILE A 4 9.08 16.11 -71.55
C ILE A 4 8.20 16.41 -70.32
N LEU A 5 7.35 15.46 -69.93
CA LEU A 5 6.62 15.50 -68.66
C LEU A 5 7.62 15.19 -67.53
N PRO A 6 7.69 16.00 -66.46
CA PRO A 6 8.42 15.60 -65.28
C PRO A 6 7.62 14.49 -64.58
N VAL A 7 8.21 13.31 -64.48
CA VAL A 7 7.78 12.27 -63.54
C VAL A 7 8.00 12.85 -62.15
N GLY A 8 6.94 13.39 -61.56
CA GLY A 8 6.92 13.78 -60.16
C GLY A 8 7.18 12.54 -59.31
N ALA A 9 8.38 12.45 -58.74
CA ALA A 9 8.66 11.53 -57.67
C ALA A 9 7.77 11.95 -56.48
N LEU A 10 6.63 11.29 -56.36
CA LEU A 10 5.80 11.33 -55.17
C LEU A 10 6.57 10.55 -54.09
N VAL A 11 7.39 11.27 -53.32
CA VAL A 11 7.98 10.75 -52.10
C VAL A 11 6.83 10.56 -51.13
N PHE A 12 6.27 9.35 -51.10
CA PHE A 12 5.58 8.88 -49.91
C PHE A 12 6.65 8.84 -48.81
N ALA A 13 6.65 9.87 -47.95
CA ALA A 13 7.18 9.73 -46.62
C ALA A 13 6.29 8.71 -45.91
N ILE A 14 6.56 7.42 -46.15
CA ILE A 14 6.13 6.34 -45.27
C ILE A 14 6.89 6.64 -43.98
N GLY A 15 6.26 7.38 -43.08
CA GLY A 15 6.71 7.45 -41.71
C GLY A 15 6.65 6.02 -41.18
N CYS A 16 7.76 5.30 -41.25
CA CYS A 16 7.98 4.07 -40.50
C CYS A 16 8.01 4.45 -39.01
N GLY A 17 6.83 4.74 -38.47
CA GLY A 17 6.64 4.77 -37.03
C GLY A 17 6.78 3.34 -36.52
N SER A 18 7.58 3.14 -35.48
CA SER A 18 7.59 1.87 -34.76
C SER A 18 6.30 1.73 -33.94
N SER A 19 5.85 0.50 -33.75
CA SER A 19 4.87 0.18 -32.71
C SER A 19 5.59 -0.39 -31.48
N PHE A 20 5.02 -0.12 -30.31
CA PHE A 20 5.38 -0.81 -29.08
C PHE A 20 4.19 -1.66 -28.63
N GLU A 21 4.43 -2.95 -28.48
CA GLU A 21 3.41 -3.93 -28.14
C GLU A 21 3.80 -4.70 -26.88
N GLY A 22 2.79 -5.07 -26.10
CA GLY A 22 3.01 -5.83 -24.89
C GLY A 22 1.71 -6.19 -24.20
N GLN A 23 1.84 -6.73 -23.00
CA GLN A 23 0.73 -7.12 -22.14
C GLN A 23 0.91 -6.51 -20.76
N VAL A 24 -0.15 -5.93 -20.19
CA VAL A 24 -0.15 -5.46 -18.81
C VAL A 24 -0.90 -6.45 -17.93
N VAL A 25 -0.24 -6.90 -16.86
CA VAL A 25 -0.81 -7.81 -15.86
C VAL A 25 -0.80 -7.18 -14.47
N ASP A 26 -1.78 -7.53 -13.65
CA ASP A 26 -1.78 -7.22 -12.22
C ASP A 26 -0.65 -8.01 -11.54
N ALA A 27 0.26 -7.32 -10.85
CA ALA A 27 1.44 -7.97 -10.28
C ALA A 27 1.13 -8.87 -9.07
N MET A 28 -0.03 -8.71 -8.43
CA MET A 28 -0.44 -9.48 -7.24
C MET A 28 -1.14 -10.79 -7.64
N THR A 29 -1.89 -10.77 -8.74
CA THR A 29 -2.77 -11.86 -9.18
C THR A 29 -2.35 -12.49 -10.51
N ASN A 30 -1.41 -11.87 -11.22
CA ASN A 30 -1.02 -12.17 -12.60
C ASN A 30 -2.18 -12.16 -13.61
N LYS A 31 -3.34 -11.60 -13.24
CA LYS A 31 -4.47 -11.47 -14.15
C LYS A 31 -4.23 -10.32 -15.13
N PRO A 32 -4.66 -10.45 -16.39
CA PRO A 32 -4.59 -9.35 -17.34
C PRO A 32 -5.35 -8.12 -16.88
N ARG A 33 -4.87 -6.93 -17.26
CA ARG A 33 -5.56 -5.67 -16.99
C ARG A 33 -6.12 -5.05 -18.26
N GLY A 34 -7.42 -5.24 -18.50
CA GLY A 34 -8.12 -4.56 -19.59
C GLY A 34 -8.58 -3.15 -19.29
N GLY A 35 -8.77 -2.37 -20.36
CA GLY A 35 -9.28 -0.99 -20.31
C GLY A 35 -8.31 0.02 -19.71
N LEU A 36 -7.03 -0.32 -19.57
CA LEU A 36 -6.01 0.59 -19.06
C LEU A 36 -5.50 1.48 -20.19
N ARG A 37 -5.74 2.78 -20.07
CA ARG A 37 -5.14 3.78 -20.95
C ARG A 37 -3.69 4.03 -20.57
N LEU A 38 -2.78 3.90 -21.54
CA LEU A 38 -1.35 4.11 -21.42
C LEU A 38 -0.95 5.31 -22.27
N ILE A 39 -0.10 6.17 -21.72
CA ILE A 39 0.51 7.31 -22.40
C ILE A 39 2.01 7.01 -22.57
N ALA A 40 2.48 7.07 -23.80
CA ALA A 40 3.91 7.11 -24.13
C ALA A 40 4.34 8.56 -24.28
N LYS A 41 5.19 9.06 -23.40
CA LYS A 41 5.72 10.43 -23.42
C LYS A 41 7.21 10.40 -23.76
N ALA A 42 7.64 11.19 -24.74
CA ALA A 42 9.05 11.26 -25.09
C ALA A 42 9.93 11.70 -23.90
N LEU A 43 11.07 11.03 -23.71
CA LEU A 43 12.02 11.33 -22.64
C LEU A 43 12.86 12.59 -22.93
N SER A 44 13.08 12.90 -24.20
CA SER A 44 13.81 14.11 -24.62
C SER A 44 12.85 15.26 -24.90
N PRO A 45 13.05 16.45 -24.31
CA PRO A 45 12.19 17.61 -24.54
C PRO A 45 12.38 18.26 -25.91
N ASP A 46 13.48 17.96 -26.61
CA ASP A 46 13.85 18.58 -27.89
C ASP A 46 13.26 17.86 -29.12
N VAL A 47 12.40 16.86 -28.91
CA VAL A 47 11.74 16.14 -30.00
C VAL A 47 10.65 17.00 -30.63
N GLY A 48 10.44 16.83 -31.93
CA GLY A 48 9.35 17.52 -32.64
C GLY A 48 7.99 17.24 -32.00
N MET A 49 7.08 18.22 -32.03
CA MET A 49 5.76 18.13 -31.36
C MET A 49 4.97 16.86 -31.72
N THR A 50 5.16 16.33 -32.93
CA THR A 50 4.52 15.10 -33.43
C THR A 50 5.03 13.81 -32.77
N CYS A 51 6.15 13.87 -32.05
CA CYS A 51 6.76 12.74 -31.35
C CYS A 51 6.61 12.83 -29.83
N MET A 52 5.89 13.84 -29.30
CA MET A 52 5.87 14.09 -27.85
C MET A 52 5.03 13.09 -27.07
N THR A 53 3.88 12.69 -27.60
CA THR A 53 2.90 11.90 -26.84
C THR A 53 2.08 11.00 -27.74
N PHE A 54 1.96 9.73 -27.34
CA PHE A 54 1.14 8.73 -27.98
C PHE A 54 0.31 7.98 -26.94
N GLU A 55 -0.80 7.39 -27.36
CA GLU A 55 -1.69 6.66 -26.47
C GLU A 55 -1.96 5.25 -26.98
N GLY A 56 -2.17 4.34 -26.05
CA GLY A 56 -2.71 3.00 -26.28
C GLY A 56 -3.68 2.63 -25.19
N THR A 57 -4.52 1.63 -25.44
CA THR A 57 -5.42 1.08 -24.42
C THR A 57 -5.29 -0.44 -24.43
N THR A 58 -5.28 -1.04 -23.24
CA THR A 58 -5.24 -2.50 -23.13
C THR A 58 -6.61 -3.13 -23.44
N ASP A 59 -6.61 -4.25 -24.16
CA ASP A 59 -7.78 -5.11 -24.35
C ASP A 59 -8.09 -5.95 -23.11
N ASP A 60 -9.18 -6.73 -23.11
CA ASP A 60 -9.58 -7.58 -21.98
C ASP A 60 -8.52 -8.64 -21.60
N ALA A 61 -7.67 -9.02 -22.55
CA ALA A 61 -6.52 -9.90 -22.33
C ALA A 61 -5.26 -9.14 -21.91
N GLY A 62 -5.38 -7.84 -21.61
CA GLY A 62 -4.31 -6.96 -21.15
C GLY A 62 -3.32 -6.54 -22.25
N ASN A 63 -3.54 -6.94 -23.50
CA ASN A 63 -2.62 -6.61 -24.59
C ASN A 63 -2.83 -5.18 -25.05
N PHE A 64 -1.75 -4.51 -25.45
CA PHE A 64 -1.81 -3.17 -26.02
C PHE A 64 -0.86 -3.04 -27.21
N SER A 65 -1.14 -2.06 -28.07
CA SER A 65 -0.22 -1.57 -29.10
C SER A 65 -0.26 -0.04 -29.10
N ILE A 66 0.91 0.59 -28.99
CA ILE A 66 1.09 2.03 -29.16
C ILE A 66 1.80 2.23 -30.49
N SER A 67 1.07 2.73 -31.47
CA SER A 67 1.55 2.90 -32.85
C SER A 67 2.03 4.33 -33.12
N GLY A 68 2.91 4.47 -34.11
CA GLY A 68 3.36 5.79 -34.59
C GLY A 68 4.51 6.39 -33.79
N LEU A 69 5.16 5.61 -32.92
CA LEU A 69 6.33 6.06 -32.17
C LEU A 69 7.45 6.44 -33.15
N CYS A 70 8.06 7.60 -32.91
CA CYS A 70 9.21 8.03 -33.71
C CYS A 70 10.43 7.14 -33.41
N THR A 71 11.07 6.66 -34.46
CA THR A 71 12.21 5.73 -34.41
C THR A 71 13.55 6.47 -34.28
N GLY A 72 14.59 5.75 -33.86
CA GLY A 72 15.95 6.28 -33.76
C GLY A 72 16.31 6.73 -32.35
N SER A 73 16.45 8.04 -32.14
CA SER A 73 17.03 8.66 -30.94
C SER A 73 15.98 9.16 -29.95
N THR A 74 14.84 8.49 -29.82
CA THR A 74 13.78 8.91 -28.88
C THR A 74 13.30 7.71 -28.08
N GLY A 75 13.56 7.74 -26.78
CA GLY A 75 12.93 6.86 -25.80
C GLY A 75 11.60 7.47 -25.30
N TYR A 76 10.73 6.62 -24.79
CA TYR A 76 9.42 6.98 -24.29
C TYR A 76 9.19 6.42 -22.88
N GLU A 77 8.82 7.29 -21.95
CA GLU A 77 8.25 6.87 -20.67
C GLU A 77 6.81 6.37 -20.91
N ILE A 78 6.46 5.21 -20.38
CA ILE A 78 5.09 4.68 -20.45
C ILE A 78 4.43 4.84 -19.08
N THR A 79 3.35 5.60 -19.02
CA THR A 79 2.59 5.83 -17.79
C THR A 79 1.12 5.50 -17.97
N PRO A 80 0.46 4.88 -16.98
CA PRO A 80 -0.98 4.72 -17.01
C PRO A 80 -1.68 6.05 -16.68
N VAL A 81 -2.77 6.35 -17.39
CA VAL A 81 -3.61 7.52 -17.08
C VAL A 81 -4.27 7.39 -15.71
N LYS A 82 -4.61 6.16 -15.33
CA LYS A 82 -5.20 5.87 -14.02
C LYS A 82 -4.11 5.94 -12.95
N GLU A 83 -4.12 7.01 -12.17
CA GLU A 83 -3.07 7.34 -11.20
C GLU A 83 -2.90 6.30 -10.06
N THR A 84 -3.93 5.49 -9.80
CA THR A 84 -3.87 4.38 -8.82
C THR A 84 -3.23 3.11 -9.36
N VAL A 85 -2.78 3.12 -10.61
CA VAL A 85 -2.00 2.05 -11.25
C VAL A 85 -0.57 2.54 -11.40
N TRP A 86 0.39 1.67 -11.10
CA TRP A 86 1.80 2.01 -11.16
C TRP A 86 2.61 0.90 -11.82
N LEU A 87 3.45 1.28 -12.79
CA LEU A 87 4.34 0.36 -13.51
C LEU A 87 5.75 0.41 -12.87
N ALA A 88 5.84 0.08 -11.58
CA ALA A 88 7.02 0.31 -10.76
C ALA A 88 8.32 -0.28 -11.32
N ASP A 89 8.22 -1.40 -12.03
CA ASP A 89 9.37 -2.17 -12.54
C ASP A 89 9.61 -1.95 -14.04
N PHE A 90 8.96 -0.94 -14.64
CA PHE A 90 9.07 -0.66 -16.07
C PHE A 90 9.43 0.80 -16.33
N ASN A 91 10.63 1.01 -16.90
CA ASN A 91 11.21 2.33 -17.13
C ASN A 91 10.82 2.94 -18.50
N GLY A 92 9.90 2.30 -19.23
CA GLY A 92 9.50 2.73 -20.57
C GLY A 92 10.24 2.02 -21.71
N VAL A 93 10.12 2.58 -22.91
CA VAL A 93 10.77 2.13 -24.14
C VAL A 93 12.07 2.93 -24.31
N PRO A 94 13.25 2.31 -24.31
CA PRO A 94 14.51 3.03 -24.52
C PRO A 94 14.67 3.52 -25.96
N GLU A 95 15.65 4.39 -26.19
CA GLU A 95 16.09 4.75 -27.54
C GLU A 95 16.48 3.48 -28.32
N GLY A 96 16.09 3.42 -29.60
CA GLY A 96 16.25 2.21 -30.42
C GLY A 96 15.16 1.13 -30.21
N GLY A 97 14.23 1.33 -29.27
CA GLY A 97 13.08 0.46 -29.06
C GLY A 97 13.34 -0.75 -28.16
N LEU A 98 12.29 -1.54 -27.92
CA LEU A 98 12.37 -2.83 -27.21
C LEU A 98 12.42 -3.98 -28.22
N GLN A 99 13.18 -5.02 -27.88
CA GLN A 99 13.24 -6.25 -28.65
C GLN A 99 12.13 -7.20 -28.20
N GLY A 100 11.11 -7.41 -29.05
CA GLY A 100 10.02 -8.35 -28.81
C GLY A 100 8.88 -7.83 -27.91
N SER A 101 7.86 -8.68 -27.73
CA SER A 101 6.70 -8.38 -26.88
C SER A 101 7.11 -8.41 -25.40
N THR A 102 6.63 -7.42 -24.63
CA THR A 102 6.97 -7.26 -23.21
C THR A 102 5.74 -7.46 -22.32
N THR A 103 5.88 -8.26 -21.26
CA THR A 103 4.90 -8.31 -20.17
C THR A 103 5.28 -7.30 -19.10
N ILE A 104 4.39 -6.35 -18.81
CA ILE A 104 4.57 -5.29 -17.83
C ILE A 104 3.73 -5.61 -16.59
N GLN A 105 4.38 -5.64 -15.43
CA GLN A 105 3.70 -5.77 -14.15
C GLN A 105 3.16 -4.42 -13.68
N SER A 106 1.90 -4.41 -13.26
CA SER A 106 1.22 -3.23 -12.77
C SER A 106 0.70 -3.42 -11.34
N TRP A 107 0.99 -2.43 -10.51
CA TRP A 107 0.72 -2.42 -9.09
C TRP A 107 -0.44 -1.47 -8.79
N ARG A 108 -1.29 -1.83 -7.80
CA ARG A 108 -2.25 -0.89 -7.23
C ARG A 108 -1.52 -0.03 -6.22
N ALA A 109 -1.32 1.25 -6.51
CA ALA A 109 -0.56 2.14 -5.64
C ALA A 109 -1.36 3.42 -5.34
N PRO A 110 -1.44 3.87 -4.08
CA PRO A 110 -2.04 5.16 -3.73
C PRO A 110 -1.26 6.32 -4.34
N THR A 111 -1.95 7.39 -4.72
CA THR A 111 -1.31 8.60 -5.31
C THR A 111 -0.66 9.49 -4.26
N GLY A 112 -1.09 9.39 -3.00
CA GLY A 112 -0.53 10.12 -1.88
C GLY A 112 -0.03 9.21 -0.76
N ASP A 113 0.68 9.82 0.17
CA ASP A 113 1.21 9.16 1.35
C ASP A 113 0.09 8.78 2.33
N GLY A 114 0.20 7.61 2.94
CA GLY A 114 -0.73 7.18 3.98
C GLY A 114 -0.74 5.67 4.19
N ILE A 115 -1.75 5.25 4.94
CA ILE A 115 -2.00 3.86 5.29
C ILE A 115 -3.30 3.42 4.60
N PHE A 116 -3.27 2.28 3.94
CA PHE A 116 -4.36 1.79 3.10
C PHE A 116 -4.58 0.29 3.31
N SER A 117 -5.77 -0.19 2.96
CA SER A 117 -6.00 -1.61 2.67
C SER A 117 -6.20 -1.82 1.17
N LEU A 118 -5.69 -2.93 0.66
CA LEU A 118 -5.92 -3.40 -0.69
C LEU A 118 -6.78 -4.66 -0.63
N VAL A 119 -8.04 -4.54 -1.04
CA VAL A 119 -9.03 -5.62 -1.03
C VAL A 119 -9.66 -5.71 -2.42
N ASP A 120 -9.63 -6.89 -3.04
CA ASP A 120 -10.20 -7.12 -4.37
C ASP A 120 -9.87 -6.03 -5.39
N ASP A 121 -8.58 -5.71 -5.52
CA ASP A 121 -8.05 -4.69 -6.46
C ASP A 121 -8.46 -3.24 -6.14
N ARG A 122 -9.10 -3.00 -4.98
CA ARG A 122 -9.50 -1.66 -4.49
C ARG A 122 -8.60 -1.20 -3.34
N LEU A 123 -8.06 0.00 -3.49
CA LEU A 123 -7.34 0.70 -2.43
C LEU A 123 -8.30 1.53 -1.60
N ASN A 124 -8.36 1.26 -0.30
CA ASN A 124 -9.16 2.01 0.65
C ASN A 124 -8.22 2.70 1.64
N ALA A 125 -8.27 4.03 1.70
CA ALA A 125 -7.53 4.78 2.69
C ALA A 125 -8.08 4.46 4.08
N LEU A 126 -7.20 4.07 5.01
CA LEU A 126 -7.60 3.89 6.39
C LEU A 126 -7.73 5.27 7.04
N ARG A 127 -8.84 5.48 7.76
CA ARG A 127 -9.12 6.73 8.46
C ARG A 127 -9.34 6.43 9.93
N THR A 128 -8.79 7.26 10.79
CA THR A 128 -9.14 7.29 12.22
C THR A 128 -10.21 8.35 12.44
N GLY A 129 -11.21 8.05 13.27
CA GLY A 129 -12.28 9.00 13.62
C GLY A 129 -11.83 10.15 14.53
N GLY A 130 -10.61 10.07 15.08
CA GLY A 130 -10.03 11.07 15.97
C GLY A 130 -8.70 10.61 16.57
N ASP A 131 -8.21 11.39 17.53
CA ASP A 131 -7.04 11.06 18.35
C ASP A 131 -7.50 10.23 19.54
N PHE A 132 -7.28 8.92 19.50
CA PHE A 132 -7.66 8.02 20.58
C PHE A 132 -6.47 7.36 21.26
N MET A 133 -5.23 7.63 20.83
CA MET A 133 -4.07 7.18 21.60
C MET A 133 -3.97 7.98 22.90
N THR A 134 -3.95 7.24 24.00
CA THR A 134 -3.72 7.76 25.35
C THR A 134 -2.45 7.12 25.91
N THR A 135 -1.69 7.92 26.65
CA THR A 135 -0.49 7.48 27.34
C THR A 135 -0.75 7.57 28.85
N ILE A 136 -0.45 6.49 29.56
CA ILE A 136 -0.40 6.46 31.02
C ILE A 136 1.01 6.11 31.46
N SER A 137 1.44 6.66 32.59
CA SER A 137 2.66 6.23 33.25
C SER A 137 2.28 5.20 34.31
N LEU A 138 2.88 4.00 34.25
CA LEU A 138 2.82 3.05 35.35
C LEU A 138 3.67 3.53 36.53
N GLU A 139 3.51 2.89 37.69
CA GLU A 139 4.19 3.21 38.95
C GLU A 139 5.74 3.28 38.84
N LYS A 140 6.33 2.64 37.83
CA LYS A 140 7.77 2.66 37.53
C LYS A 140 8.20 3.73 36.51
N GLY A 141 7.33 4.66 36.14
CA GLY A 141 7.61 5.70 35.13
C GLY A 141 7.62 5.19 33.69
N THR A 142 7.13 3.97 33.45
CA THR A 142 7.00 3.41 32.09
C THR A 142 5.73 3.97 31.45
N ASP A 143 5.90 4.72 30.36
CA ASP A 143 4.78 5.18 29.55
C ASP A 143 4.24 4.06 28.66
N ILE A 144 2.93 3.86 28.71
CA ILE A 144 2.23 2.84 27.92
C ILE A 144 1.11 3.49 27.12
N ASN A 145 1.09 3.19 25.83
CA ASN A 145 0.04 3.62 24.92
C ASN A 145 -1.12 2.63 24.89
N TYR A 146 -2.34 3.15 24.87
CA TYR A 146 -3.55 2.40 24.63
C TYR A 146 -4.56 3.23 23.83
N PRO A 147 -5.44 2.60 23.03
CA PRO A 147 -6.56 3.31 22.44
C PRO A 147 -7.65 3.58 23.50
N SER A 148 -8.19 4.80 23.51
CA SER A 148 -9.25 5.20 24.44
C SER A 148 -10.52 4.38 24.24
N GLU A 149 -10.77 3.98 22.99
CA GLU A 149 -11.88 3.15 22.54
C GLU A 149 -11.42 2.17 21.44
N ILE A 150 -12.12 1.04 21.32
CA ILE A 150 -11.97 0.12 20.20
C ILE A 150 -13.18 0.32 19.29
N PRO A 151 -13.01 0.53 17.97
CA PRO A 151 -14.11 0.59 17.02
C PRO A 151 -14.99 -0.67 17.11
N GLU A 152 -16.31 -0.50 16.98
CA GLU A 152 -17.26 -1.62 16.94
C GLU A 152 -16.91 -2.60 15.82
N GLU A 153 -16.55 -2.05 14.66
CA GLU A 153 -16.06 -2.80 13.50
C GLU A 153 -14.57 -2.55 13.32
N VAL A 154 -13.76 -3.57 13.62
CA VAL A 154 -12.33 -3.56 13.35
C VAL A 154 -12.08 -4.17 11.98
N LEU A 155 -11.37 -3.44 11.11
CA LEU A 155 -10.97 -3.96 9.80
C LEU A 155 -10.04 -5.17 9.98
N VAL A 156 -10.40 -6.26 9.32
CA VAL A 156 -9.58 -7.47 9.22
C VAL A 156 -8.85 -7.47 7.89
N ILE A 157 -7.54 -7.66 7.90
CA ILE A 157 -6.76 -7.94 6.70
C ILE A 157 -6.71 -9.47 6.54
N GLU A 158 -7.49 -9.98 5.58
CA GLU A 158 -7.66 -11.41 5.32
C GLU A 158 -6.67 -11.95 4.26
N PRO A 159 -6.43 -13.26 4.19
CA PRO A 159 -5.62 -13.86 3.12
C PRO A 159 -6.05 -13.41 1.73
N GLY A 160 -5.10 -12.97 0.91
CA GLY A 160 -5.35 -12.39 -0.41
C GLY A 160 -5.55 -10.86 -0.42
N GLN A 161 -5.70 -10.25 0.75
CA GLN A 161 -5.70 -8.79 0.94
C GLN A 161 -4.32 -8.31 1.41
N TYR A 162 -4.10 -6.99 1.40
CA TYR A 162 -2.84 -6.40 1.86
C TYR A 162 -3.07 -5.17 2.71
N PHE A 163 -2.26 -5.05 3.76
CA PHE A 163 -2.03 -3.79 4.45
C PHE A 163 -0.96 -3.01 3.68
N VAL A 164 -1.25 -1.75 3.32
CA VAL A 164 -0.40 -0.97 2.41
C VAL A 164 0.09 0.29 3.09
N LEU A 165 1.41 0.47 3.11
CA LEU A 165 2.07 1.71 3.53
C LEU A 165 2.59 2.43 2.28
N ALA A 166 2.20 3.68 2.07
CA ALA A 166 2.65 4.50 0.96
C ALA A 166 3.32 5.78 1.47
N GLY A 167 4.48 6.12 0.91
CA GLY A 167 5.28 7.30 1.29
C GLY A 167 6.42 6.95 2.22
N ALA A 168 7.59 7.56 1.98
CA ALA A 168 8.81 7.28 2.75
C ALA A 168 8.63 7.58 4.25
N ASP A 169 8.00 8.71 4.57
CA ASP A 169 7.74 9.11 5.95
C ASP A 169 6.77 8.18 6.67
N VAL A 170 5.75 7.70 5.97
CA VAL A 170 4.82 6.72 6.53
C VAL A 170 5.54 5.41 6.81
N ILE A 171 6.28 4.89 5.83
CA ILE A 171 7.01 3.63 5.93
C ILE A 171 8.02 3.65 7.08
N ASN A 172 8.77 4.75 7.23
CA ASN A 172 9.85 4.84 8.22
C ASN A 172 9.38 5.14 9.64
N LYS A 173 8.22 5.79 9.80
CA LYS A 173 7.73 6.25 11.12
C LYS A 173 6.57 5.42 11.65
N THR A 174 5.98 4.55 10.85
CA THR A 174 4.84 3.70 11.28
C THR A 174 5.35 2.48 12.01
N THR A 175 4.86 2.31 13.22
CA THR A 175 5.17 1.18 14.10
C THR A 175 3.90 0.36 14.33
N ILE A 176 4.06 -0.97 14.41
CA ILE A 176 2.97 -1.93 14.61
C ILE A 176 3.16 -2.59 15.97
N TYR A 177 2.17 -2.46 16.84
CA TYR A 177 2.18 -3.03 18.18
C TYR A 177 1.02 -4.02 18.34
N PRO A 178 1.25 -5.25 18.82
CA PRO A 178 0.16 -6.11 19.24
C PRO A 178 -0.61 -5.45 20.38
N LEU A 179 -1.94 -5.55 20.36
CA LEU A 179 -2.79 -5.08 21.45
C LEU A 179 -3.20 -6.26 22.32
N PHE A 180 -2.97 -6.12 23.62
CA PHE A 180 -3.40 -7.10 24.62
C PHE A 180 -4.42 -6.47 25.55
N TYR A 181 -5.59 -7.08 25.66
CA TYR A 181 -6.56 -6.68 26.66
C TYR A 181 -6.12 -7.14 28.04
N ALA A 182 -6.20 -6.25 29.02
CA ALA A 182 -6.00 -6.58 30.40
C ALA A 182 -7.03 -5.86 31.28
N GLU A 183 -7.37 -6.49 32.39
CA GLU A 183 -8.37 -6.00 33.33
C GLU A 183 -7.74 -5.61 34.65
N ASN A 184 -8.36 -4.64 35.31
CA ASN A 184 -8.02 -4.20 36.66
C ASN A 184 -6.55 -3.79 36.81
N ILE A 185 -5.97 -3.14 35.80
CA ILE A 185 -4.59 -2.65 35.85
C ILE A 185 -4.52 -1.39 36.69
N ALA A 186 -3.65 -1.40 37.70
CA ALA A 186 -3.41 -0.24 38.54
C ALA A 186 -2.60 0.81 37.77
N VAL A 187 -3.11 2.03 37.73
CA VAL A 187 -2.51 3.17 37.03
C VAL A 187 -2.59 4.40 37.91
N GLY A 188 -1.54 5.22 37.92
CA GLY A 188 -1.45 6.41 38.78
C GLY A 188 -0.26 6.37 39.73
N THR A 189 -0.30 7.24 40.75
CA THR A 189 0.68 7.26 41.84
C THR A 189 0.16 6.46 43.03
N PRO A 190 1.03 6.03 43.96
CA PRO A 190 0.60 5.35 45.18
C PRO A 190 -0.50 6.09 45.97
N GLU A 191 -0.59 7.43 45.88
CA GLU A 191 -1.63 8.23 46.53
C GLU A 191 -2.94 8.38 45.73
N ALA A 192 -2.95 8.05 44.44
CA ALA A 192 -4.07 8.27 43.51
C ALA A 192 -4.15 7.18 42.43
N ASN A 193 -4.12 5.91 42.85
CA ASN A 193 -4.26 4.78 41.94
C ASN A 193 -5.72 4.58 41.50
N GLN A 194 -5.92 4.44 40.19
CA GLN A 194 -7.16 3.98 39.58
C GLN A 194 -6.91 2.60 38.99
N SER A 195 -7.93 1.75 38.99
CA SER A 195 -7.91 0.49 38.24
C SER A 195 -8.61 0.67 36.90
N ILE A 196 -7.95 0.30 35.80
CA ILE A 196 -8.50 0.39 34.44
C ILE A 196 -8.45 -0.95 33.72
N SER A 197 -9.45 -1.19 32.86
CA SER A 197 -9.49 -2.34 31.94
C SER A 197 -9.45 -1.82 30.52
N LYS A 198 -8.35 -2.08 29.80
CA LYS A 198 -8.05 -1.48 28.49
C LYS A 198 -7.21 -2.42 27.62
N TRP A 199 -7.04 -2.04 26.35
CA TRP A 199 -6.17 -2.67 25.38
C TRP A 199 -4.80 -2.00 25.39
N PHE A 200 -3.72 -2.70 25.74
CA PHE A 200 -2.40 -2.09 25.86
C PHE A 200 -1.53 -2.45 24.66
N ALA A 201 -0.85 -1.45 24.09
CA ALA A 201 0.04 -1.63 22.95
C ALA A 201 1.42 -2.16 23.40
N GLY A 202 1.80 -3.33 22.90
CA GLY A 202 3.12 -3.93 23.13
C GLY A 202 3.37 -4.42 24.56
N LYS A 203 2.36 -4.39 25.44
CA LYS A 203 2.48 -4.81 26.84
C LYS A 203 1.42 -5.86 27.15
N LYS A 204 1.86 -7.02 27.63
CA LYS A 204 0.97 -8.12 28.00
C LYS A 204 1.00 -8.28 29.52
N PHE A 205 -0.05 -7.84 30.19
CA PHE A 205 -0.15 -7.94 31.64
C PHE A 205 -0.43 -9.38 32.08
N THR A 206 0.26 -9.80 33.14
CA THR A 206 0.06 -11.10 33.81
C THR A 206 -0.55 -10.94 35.20
N GLY A 207 -0.63 -9.70 35.70
CA GLY A 207 -1.28 -9.31 36.93
C GLY A 207 -1.48 -7.79 36.99
N GLU A 208 -2.01 -7.29 38.09
CA GLU A 208 -2.36 -5.86 38.27
C GLU A 208 -1.17 -4.91 38.05
N ASN A 209 0.04 -5.33 38.43
CA ASN A 209 1.29 -4.56 38.32
C ASN A 209 2.42 -5.30 37.58
N GLU A 210 2.10 -6.43 36.96
CA GLU A 210 3.07 -7.30 36.29
C GLU A 210 2.77 -7.40 34.80
N TYR A 211 3.81 -7.22 33.98
CA TYR A 211 3.68 -7.29 32.53
C TYR A 211 4.94 -7.81 31.84
N GLU A 212 4.72 -8.47 30.71
CA GLU A 212 5.72 -8.80 29.71
C GLU A 212 5.79 -7.68 28.66
N ASP A 213 7.01 -7.23 28.36
CA ASP A 213 7.26 -6.27 27.29
C ASP A 213 7.42 -6.99 25.95
N VAL A 214 6.36 -6.99 25.15
CA VAL A 214 6.34 -7.61 23.83
C VAL A 214 6.88 -6.64 22.76
N GLY A 215 6.78 -5.34 23.01
CA GLY A 215 7.25 -4.30 22.09
C GLY A 215 6.52 -4.27 20.75
N SER A 216 7.14 -3.63 19.76
CA SER A 216 6.64 -3.57 18.38
C SER A 216 7.01 -4.83 17.60
N VAL A 217 6.18 -5.20 16.62
CA VAL A 217 6.45 -6.32 15.72
C VAL A 217 6.76 -5.78 14.32
N ALA A 218 7.90 -6.19 13.77
CA ALA A 218 8.23 -5.91 12.37
C ALA A 218 7.56 -6.94 11.45
N PRO A 219 6.94 -6.52 10.33
CA PRO A 219 6.43 -7.46 9.33
C PRO A 219 7.55 -8.34 8.77
N ASP A 220 7.24 -9.63 8.54
CA ASP A 220 8.13 -10.56 7.87
C ASP A 220 8.51 -10.02 6.47
N PRO A 221 9.81 -9.78 6.20
CA PRO A 221 10.26 -9.26 4.91
C PRO A 221 9.97 -10.22 3.75
N ALA A 222 9.94 -11.54 3.98
CA ALA A 222 9.62 -12.52 2.93
C ALA A 222 8.15 -12.45 2.48
N LYS A 223 7.28 -11.88 3.31
CA LYS A 223 5.85 -11.72 3.06
C LYS A 223 5.45 -10.25 2.82
N THR A 224 6.44 -9.40 2.62
CA THR A 224 6.27 -7.97 2.35
C THR A 224 6.85 -7.64 0.99
N ILE A 225 6.02 -7.16 0.08
CA ILE A 225 6.48 -6.72 -1.24
C ILE A 225 6.78 -5.24 -1.17
N LYS A 226 8.00 -4.84 -1.52
CA LYS A 226 8.45 -3.45 -1.51
C LYS A 226 8.65 -2.96 -2.94
N LYS A 227 7.98 -1.86 -3.30
CA LYS A 227 8.16 -1.17 -4.57
C LYS A 227 8.56 0.27 -4.34
N GLU A 228 9.70 0.64 -4.92
CA GLU A 228 10.35 1.91 -4.65
C GLU A 228 10.97 2.48 -5.93
N THR A 229 10.65 3.73 -6.22
CA THR A 229 11.41 4.62 -7.11
C THR A 229 11.92 5.80 -6.27
N ALA A 230 12.63 6.74 -6.89
CA ALA A 230 13.07 7.97 -6.22
C ALA A 230 11.88 8.75 -5.62
N ASP A 231 10.76 8.80 -6.34
CA ASP A 231 9.62 9.66 -6.00
C ASP A 231 8.47 8.93 -5.29
N ARG A 232 8.44 7.59 -5.34
CA ARG A 232 7.30 6.81 -4.83
C ARG A 232 7.75 5.55 -4.14
N LYS A 233 7.25 5.32 -2.92
CA LYS A 233 7.49 4.10 -2.14
C LYS A 233 6.19 3.52 -1.66
N VAL A 234 5.99 2.23 -1.90
CA VAL A 234 4.81 1.48 -1.47
C VAL A 234 5.23 0.11 -0.97
N TRP A 235 4.83 -0.23 0.25
CA TRP A 235 5.01 -1.55 0.84
C TRP A 235 3.65 -2.25 0.94
N TYR A 236 3.57 -3.46 0.40
CA TYR A 236 2.41 -4.33 0.48
C TYR A 236 2.71 -5.44 1.49
N ILE A 237 2.06 -5.38 2.65
CA ILE A 237 2.26 -6.29 3.76
C ILE A 237 1.14 -7.31 3.74
N SER A 238 1.49 -8.58 3.46
CA SER A 238 0.56 -9.70 3.55
C SER A 238 0.06 -9.87 4.99
N PRO A 239 -1.19 -10.32 5.21
CA PRO A 239 -1.67 -10.56 6.56
C PRO A 239 -0.86 -11.61 7.33
N GLU A 240 -0.21 -12.51 6.62
CA GLU A 240 0.63 -13.54 7.21
C GLU A 240 2.04 -13.05 7.56
N ALA A 241 2.38 -11.79 7.24
CA ALA A 241 3.63 -11.15 7.63
C ALA A 241 3.68 -10.80 9.13
N LEU A 242 2.54 -10.88 9.81
CA LEU A 242 2.39 -10.70 11.25
C LEU A 242 1.68 -11.92 11.83
N PRO A 243 1.92 -12.29 13.11
CA PRO A 243 1.10 -13.28 13.79
C PRO A 243 -0.39 -12.88 13.79
N ALA A 244 -1.29 -13.86 13.79
CA ALA A 244 -2.72 -13.57 13.89
C ALA A 244 -3.02 -12.83 15.21
N GLY A 245 -3.77 -11.74 15.14
CA GLY A 245 -4.05 -10.91 16.32
C GLY A 245 -4.60 -9.54 16.00
N ARG A 246 -4.89 -8.78 17.06
CA ARG A 246 -5.26 -7.36 17.01
C ARG A 246 -4.05 -6.48 17.23
N TYR A 247 -3.92 -5.44 16.42
CA TYR A 247 -2.76 -4.56 16.41
C TYR A 247 -3.17 -3.09 16.40
N GLY A 248 -2.39 -2.29 17.12
CA GLY A 248 -2.37 -0.84 17.03
C GLY A 248 -1.25 -0.45 16.09
N VAL A 249 -1.57 0.28 15.05
CA VAL A 249 -0.62 0.80 14.07
C VAL A 249 -0.62 2.31 14.16
N TYR A 250 0.51 2.92 14.46
CA TYR A 250 0.58 4.37 14.61
C TYR A 250 1.96 4.87 14.25
N LYS A 251 2.04 6.16 13.92
CA LYS A 251 3.33 6.81 13.72
C LYS A 251 3.88 7.26 15.07
N ASP A 252 5.18 7.10 15.26
CA ASP A 252 5.82 7.62 16.47
C ASP A 252 5.58 9.14 16.58
N GLY A 253 5.04 9.57 17.73
CA GLY A 253 4.66 10.97 17.98
C GLY A 253 3.28 11.38 17.45
N ASP A 254 2.54 10.50 16.77
CA ASP A 254 1.14 10.73 16.38
C ASP A 254 0.20 10.20 17.48
N ARG A 255 -0.89 10.92 17.74
CA ARG A 255 -1.96 10.48 18.67
C ARG A 255 -3.02 9.61 17.99
N ARG A 256 -2.89 9.40 16.68
CA ARG A 256 -3.77 8.54 15.89
C ARG A 256 -3.23 7.13 15.86
N MET A 257 -4.04 6.21 16.34
CA MET A 257 -3.80 4.78 16.24
C MET A 257 -4.78 4.18 15.24
N TYR A 258 -4.36 3.26 14.40
CA TYR A 258 -5.22 2.43 13.59
C TYR A 258 -5.32 1.08 14.26
N ILE A 259 -6.54 0.58 14.47
CA ILE A 259 -6.74 -0.75 15.05
C ILE A 259 -7.12 -1.70 13.93
N LEU A 260 -6.35 -2.77 13.77
CA LEU A 260 -6.48 -3.74 12.70
C LEU A 260 -6.34 -5.14 13.24
N ASP A 261 -7.13 -6.05 12.69
CA ASP A 261 -6.97 -7.48 12.91
C ASP A 261 -6.25 -8.09 11.70
N PHE A 262 -5.30 -8.98 11.95
CA PHE A 262 -4.56 -9.67 10.89
C PHE A 262 -4.91 -11.16 10.85
N GLN A 263 -5.08 -11.70 9.64
CA GLN A 263 -5.45 -13.08 9.29
C GLN A 263 -6.89 -13.49 9.62
N LYS A 264 -7.43 -13.11 10.77
CA LYS A 264 -8.80 -13.43 11.20
C LYS A 264 -9.34 -12.39 12.18
N PRO A 265 -10.67 -12.23 12.31
CA PRO A 265 -11.26 -11.41 13.35
C PRO A 265 -10.72 -11.80 14.71
N PHE A 266 -10.27 -10.81 15.47
CA PHE A 266 -9.81 -11.05 16.82
C PHE A 266 -11.02 -11.19 17.76
N VAL A 267 -11.05 -12.28 18.53
CA VAL A 267 -12.05 -12.52 19.56
C VAL A 267 -11.35 -12.36 20.90
N ALA A 268 -11.79 -11.38 21.70
CA ALA A 268 -11.29 -11.23 23.06
C ALA A 268 -11.53 -12.51 23.86
N PRO A 269 -10.58 -12.92 24.72
CA PRO A 269 -10.88 -13.98 25.67
C PRO A 269 -12.16 -13.59 26.42
N ALA A 270 -13.11 -14.51 26.52
CA ALA A 270 -14.29 -14.29 27.36
C ALA A 270 -13.79 -13.94 28.77
N ALA A 271 -14.29 -12.84 29.34
CA ALA A 271 -14.03 -12.54 30.74
C ALA A 271 -14.39 -13.79 31.57
N PRO A 272 -13.57 -14.19 32.54
CA PRO A 272 -13.91 -15.32 33.40
C PRO A 272 -15.29 -15.04 34.01
N ALA A 273 -16.18 -16.04 33.96
CA ALA A 273 -17.46 -15.96 34.63
C ALA A 273 -17.20 -15.56 36.09
N LYS A 274 -17.88 -14.52 36.58
CA LYS A 274 -17.80 -14.13 37.98
C LYS A 274 -18.18 -15.34 38.84
N GLU A 275 -17.19 -16.01 39.43
CA GLU A 275 -17.42 -17.02 40.43
C GLU A 275 -17.96 -16.31 41.69
N GLY A 276 -19.20 -16.65 42.06
CA GLY A 276 -19.72 -16.44 43.41
C GLY A 276 -20.25 -15.05 43.76
N GLU A 277 -21.44 -14.68 43.25
CA GLU A 277 -22.40 -14.02 44.15
C GLU A 277 -23.04 -15.13 45.00
N GLU A 278 -22.35 -15.48 46.09
CA GLU A 278 -22.93 -16.24 47.18
C GLU A 278 -24.06 -15.36 47.76
N LYS A 279 -25.30 -15.67 47.39
CA LYS A 279 -26.47 -15.12 48.05
C LYS A 279 -26.46 -15.61 49.49
N ASN A 280 -26.00 -14.75 50.39
CA ASN A 280 -26.30 -14.89 51.81
C ASN A 280 -27.77 -14.50 52.00
N GLU A 281 -28.64 -15.50 52.09
CA GLU A 281 -29.93 -15.42 52.79
C GLU A 281 -29.74 -15.70 54.28
#